data_AF-A0A4Z1T776-F1
#
_entry.id   AF-A0A4Z1T776-F1
#
_cell.length_a   1.000
_cell.length_b   1.000
_cell.length_c   1.000
_cell.angle_alpha   90.00
_cell.angle_beta   90.00
_cell.angle_gamma   90.00
#
_symmetry.space_group_name_H-M   'P 1'
#
loop_
_entity.id
_entity.type
_entity.pdbx_description
1 polymer ?
#
loop_
_entity_poly.entity_id
_entity_poly.type
_entity_poly.pdbx_seq_one_letter_code
_entity_poly.pdbx_strand_id
1 'polypeptide(L)'
;MGELQTLFAEAAEAIESARNAIQPHIGRAGGEEARRAREIATGHLVQANGALADAKQEIGSLNGLAHQKAVKELERLREEAEAVRREIERLTGRPGKKQEPESLNDRARHVARKRMENVALLDDAGRNMQEANEIGEEIVTQLGKQNDQLRGINDMATGIDATVARGDEILKKMIKFERKMKLILWLLTVVFIGMCGVAFYVYHHNVPPPAPQPSPES
;
A
#
# COMPACT_ATOMS: atom_id res chain seq x y z
N MET A 1 -11.65 5.64 -3.39
CA MET A 1 -10.54 6.44 -2.78
C MET A 1 -10.84 7.92 -2.76
N GLY A 2 -11.34 8.54 -3.83
CA GLY A 2 -11.69 9.97 -3.80
C GLY A 2 -12.82 10.31 -2.82
N GLU A 3 -13.86 9.47 -2.77
CA GLU A 3 -15.03 9.68 -1.91
C GLU A 3 -14.69 9.59 -0.41
N LEU A 4 -13.96 8.54 0.01
CA LEU A 4 -13.47 8.41 1.37
C LEU A 4 -12.59 9.60 1.82
N GLN A 5 -11.76 10.15 0.94
CA GLN A 5 -10.96 11.34 1.26
C GLN A 5 -11.85 12.57 1.46
N THR A 6 -12.90 12.73 0.65
CA THR A 6 -13.89 13.80 0.83
C THR A 6 -14.61 13.66 2.16
N LEU A 7 -15.04 12.45 2.54
CA LEU A 7 -15.71 12.22 3.82
C LEU A 7 -14.81 12.52 5.02
N PHE A 8 -13.52 12.15 4.96
CA PHE A 8 -12.57 12.53 6.00
C PHE A 8 -12.32 14.04 6.06
N ALA A 9 -12.25 14.71 4.90
CA ALA A 9 -12.09 16.15 4.85
C ALA A 9 -13.31 16.87 5.44
N GLU A 10 -14.52 16.43 5.09
CA GLU A 10 -15.77 16.97 5.62
C GLU A 10 -15.87 16.76 7.14
N ALA A 11 -15.53 15.56 7.62
CA ALA A 11 -15.49 15.29 9.05
C ALA A 11 -14.49 16.20 9.78
N ALA A 12 -13.28 16.36 9.23
CA ALA A 12 -12.25 17.22 9.80
C ALA A 12 -12.68 18.70 9.84
N GLU A 13 -13.24 19.21 8.75
CA GLU A 13 -13.73 20.59 8.65
C GLU A 13 -14.88 20.86 9.63
N ALA A 14 -15.80 19.90 9.78
CA ALA A 14 -16.88 19.99 10.74
C ALA A 14 -16.38 19.96 12.20
N ILE A 15 -15.41 19.10 12.52
CA ILE A 15 -14.76 19.07 13.85
C ILE A 15 -14.05 20.40 14.15
N GLU A 16 -13.32 20.94 13.17
CA GLU A 16 -12.63 22.21 13.31
C GLU A 16 -13.61 23.38 13.49
N SER A 17 -14.70 23.39 12.71
CA SER A 17 -15.78 24.37 12.83
C SER A 17 -16.45 24.31 14.21
N ALA A 18 -16.69 23.09 14.72
CA ALA A 18 -17.22 22.89 16.07
C ALA A 18 -16.26 23.45 17.13
N ARG A 19 -14.95 23.18 16.99
CA ARG A 19 -13.92 23.69 17.89
C ARG A 19 -13.84 25.21 17.87
N ASN A 20 -13.80 25.81 16.68
CA ASN A 20 -13.71 27.26 16.48
C ASN A 20 -14.94 27.98 17.06
N ALA A 21 -16.12 27.37 16.98
CA ALA A 21 -17.33 27.92 17.59
C ALA A 21 -17.25 27.97 19.13
N ILE A 22 -16.64 26.97 19.79
CA ILE A 22 -16.59 26.92 21.26
C ILE A 22 -15.37 27.59 21.87
N GLN A 23 -14.24 27.64 21.16
CA GLN A 23 -12.96 28.16 21.64
C GLN A 23 -13.02 29.57 22.27
N PRO A 24 -13.71 30.58 21.68
CA PRO A 24 -13.80 31.92 22.27
C PRO A 24 -14.68 31.99 23.55
N HIS A 25 -15.41 30.91 23.85
CA HIS A 25 -16.30 30.83 25.00
C HIS A 25 -15.77 29.90 26.11
N ILE A 26 -14.61 29.25 25.91
CA ILE A 26 -13.92 28.46 26.95
C ILE A 26 -13.63 29.35 28.17
N GLY A 27 -14.17 28.96 29.33
CA GLY A 27 -14.03 29.70 30.59
C GLY A 27 -15.09 30.78 30.86
N ARG A 28 -15.99 31.08 29.90
CA ARG A 28 -17.12 32.01 30.12
C ARG A 28 -18.40 31.23 30.41
N ALA A 29 -18.69 31.04 31.69
CA ALA A 29 -19.87 30.32 32.12
C ALA A 29 -21.13 31.21 32.04
N GLY A 30 -22.05 30.86 31.14
CA GLY A 30 -23.42 31.37 31.15
C GLY A 30 -23.61 32.69 30.39
N GLY A 31 -24.04 32.57 29.14
CA GLY A 31 -24.49 33.68 28.30
C GLY A 31 -25.28 33.12 27.12
N GLU A 32 -26.14 33.94 26.51
CA GLU A 32 -26.91 33.54 25.32
C GLU A 32 -25.98 33.20 24.15
N GLU A 33 -24.88 33.95 23.99
CA GLU A 33 -23.83 33.70 23.00
C GLU A 33 -23.15 32.35 23.20
N ALA A 34 -22.78 32.00 24.43
CA ALA A 34 -22.20 30.69 24.73
C ALA A 34 -23.21 29.54 24.52
N ARG A 35 -24.51 29.80 24.66
CA ARG A 35 -25.54 28.82 24.31
C ARG A 35 -25.66 28.63 22.80
N ARG A 36 -25.70 29.72 22.02
CA ARG A 36 -25.73 29.66 20.55
C ARG A 36 -24.48 28.99 19.98
N ALA A 37 -23.30 29.33 20.51
CA ALA A 37 -22.03 28.70 20.12
C ALA A 37 -22.04 27.17 20.35
N ARG A 38 -22.63 26.71 21.46
CA ARG A 38 -22.80 25.28 21.73
C ARG A 38 -23.78 24.60 20.78
N GLU A 39 -24.91 25.24 20.48
CA GLU A 39 -25.89 24.71 19.53
C GLU A 39 -25.24 24.55 18.14
N ILE A 40 -24.48 25.56 17.68
CA ILE A 40 -23.71 25.52 16.44
C ILE A 40 -22.66 24.40 16.47
N ALA A 41 -21.85 24.33 17.54
CA ALA A 41 -20.82 23.30 17.66
C ALA A 41 -21.39 21.88 17.74
N THR A 42 -22.54 21.71 18.38
CA THR A 42 -23.26 20.42 18.43
C THR A 42 -23.76 20.05 17.04
N GLY A 43 -24.30 21.01 16.27
CA GLY A 43 -24.70 20.80 14.88
C GLY A 43 -23.54 20.31 14.00
N HIS A 44 -22.39 20.95 14.11
CA HIS A 44 -21.18 20.53 13.40
C HIS A 44 -20.67 19.15 13.85
N LEU A 45 -20.75 18.81 15.14
CA LEU A 45 -20.42 17.45 15.60
C LEU A 45 -21.37 16.39 15.06
N VAL A 46 -22.67 16.70 14.89
CA VAL A 46 -23.61 15.79 14.25
C VAL A 46 -23.23 15.56 12.80
N GLN A 47 -22.86 16.61 12.06
CA GLN A 47 -22.38 16.50 10.68
C GLN A 47 -21.10 15.68 10.60
N ALA A 48 -20.11 15.96 11.47
CA ALA A 48 -18.86 15.20 11.54
C ALA A 48 -19.11 13.70 11.81
N ASN A 49 -20.00 13.38 12.75
CA ASN A 49 -20.35 12.00 13.06
C ASN A 49 -21.09 11.30 11.91
N GLY A 50 -21.90 12.02 11.13
CA GLY A 50 -22.50 11.52 9.90
C GLY A 50 -21.43 11.12 8.87
N ALA A 51 -20.53 12.06 8.56
CA ALA A 51 -19.42 11.80 7.63
C ALA A 51 -18.50 10.66 8.09
N LEU A 52 -18.24 10.54 9.40
CA LEU A 52 -17.47 9.42 9.98
C LEU A 52 -18.21 8.08 9.91
N ALA A 53 -19.55 8.09 9.98
CA ALA A 53 -20.36 6.87 9.80
C ALA A 53 -20.31 6.40 8.35
N ASP A 54 -20.46 7.32 7.40
CA ASP A 54 -20.38 7.04 5.96
C ASP A 54 -18.97 6.58 5.58
N ALA A 55 -17.93 7.22 6.12
CA ALA A 55 -16.54 6.81 5.94
C ALA A 55 -16.30 5.40 6.47
N LYS A 56 -16.89 5.01 7.61
CA LYS A 56 -16.79 3.64 8.14
C LYS A 56 -17.37 2.62 7.15
N GLN A 57 -18.49 2.93 6.52
CA GLN A 57 -19.11 2.05 5.52
C GLN A 57 -18.21 1.89 4.29
N GLU A 58 -17.64 2.98 3.77
CA GLU A 58 -16.67 2.96 2.66
C GLU A 58 -15.41 2.14 3.00
N ILE A 59 -14.87 2.26 4.22
CA ILE A 59 -13.68 1.53 4.67
C ILE A 59 -13.88 0.01 4.64
N GLY A 60 -15.12 -0.47 4.86
CA GLY A 60 -15.45 -1.89 4.77
C GLY A 60 -15.20 -2.51 3.39
N SER A 61 -15.15 -1.68 2.34
CA SER A 61 -14.83 -2.13 0.97
C SER A 61 -13.32 -2.14 0.65
N LEU A 62 -12.49 -1.56 1.52
CA LEU A 62 -11.05 -1.49 1.33
C LEU A 62 -10.35 -2.72 1.88
N ASN A 63 -9.25 -3.11 1.24
CA ASN A 63 -8.41 -4.24 1.66
C ASN A 63 -6.95 -3.82 1.89
N GLY A 64 -6.24 -4.61 2.70
CA GLY A 64 -4.80 -4.50 2.91
C GLY A 64 -4.35 -3.18 3.53
N LEU A 65 -3.27 -2.59 3.00
CA LEU A 65 -2.64 -1.39 3.56
C LEU A 65 -3.55 -0.15 3.50
N ALA A 66 -4.42 -0.05 2.49
CA ALA A 66 -5.36 1.07 2.35
C ALA A 66 -6.41 1.06 3.47
N HIS A 67 -6.93 -0.13 3.80
CA HIS A 67 -7.86 -0.31 4.92
C HIS A 67 -7.23 0.10 6.24
N GLN A 68 -6.02 -0.40 6.56
CA GLN A 68 -5.33 -0.06 7.81
C GLN A 68 -5.08 1.45 7.97
N LYS A 69 -4.67 2.14 6.90
CA LYS A 69 -4.48 3.59 6.93
C LYS A 69 -5.79 4.33 7.17
N ALA A 70 -6.87 3.90 6.51
CA ALA A 70 -8.17 4.53 6.65
C ALA A 70 -8.80 4.31 8.04
N VAL A 71 -8.66 3.11 8.62
CA VAL A 71 -9.10 2.82 9.99
C VAL A 71 -8.38 3.72 11.00
N LYS A 72 -7.06 3.85 10.87
CA LYS A 72 -6.27 4.71 11.76
C LYS A 72 -6.68 6.18 11.68
N GLU A 73 -6.99 6.66 10.48
CA GLU A 73 -7.46 8.03 10.27
C GLU A 73 -8.87 8.25 10.84
N LEU A 74 -9.77 7.27 10.66
CA LEU A 74 -11.10 7.27 11.27
C LEU A 74 -11.03 7.33 12.80
N GLU A 75 -10.15 6.55 13.42
CA GLU A 75 -9.92 6.55 14.87
C GLU A 75 -9.43 7.93 15.35
N ARG A 76 -8.44 8.51 14.67
CA ARG A 76 -7.92 9.86 14.98
C ARG A 76 -9.04 10.91 14.98
N LEU A 77 -9.85 10.95 13.92
CA LEU A 77 -10.93 11.94 13.81
C LEU A 77 -12.04 11.71 14.83
N ARG A 78 -12.34 10.45 15.20
CA ARG A 78 -13.28 10.14 16.28
C ARG A 78 -12.79 10.62 17.64
N GLU A 79 -11.50 10.42 17.94
CA GLU A 79 -10.91 10.92 19.17
C GLU A 79 -10.96 12.46 19.25
N GLU A 80 -10.72 13.13 18.12
CA GLU A 80 -10.83 14.60 18.03
C GLU A 80 -12.28 15.09 18.22
N ALA A 81 -13.26 14.45 17.58
CA ALA A 81 -14.67 14.76 17.76
C ALA A 81 -15.11 14.58 19.23
N GLU A 82 -14.69 13.49 19.88
CA GLU A 82 -14.98 13.23 21.30
C GLU A 82 -14.23 14.20 22.25
N ALA A 83 -13.06 14.69 21.85
CA ALA A 83 -12.37 15.74 22.60
C ALA A 83 -13.16 17.06 22.56
N VAL A 84 -13.62 17.48 21.39
CA VAL A 84 -14.45 18.69 21.21
C VAL A 84 -15.78 18.53 21.94
N ARG A 85 -16.41 17.36 21.89
CA ARG A 85 -17.63 17.06 22.65
C ARG A 85 -17.42 17.23 24.16
N ARG A 86 -16.31 16.70 24.69
CA ARG A 86 -15.95 16.89 26.11
C ARG A 86 -15.70 18.35 26.47
N GLU A 87 -15.17 19.16 25.55
CA GLU A 87 -15.03 20.61 25.75
C GLU A 87 -16.39 21.32 25.79
N ILE A 88 -17.32 20.96 24.91
CA ILE A 88 -18.72 21.45 24.95
C ILE A 88 -19.38 21.09 26.29
N GLU A 89 -19.16 19.85 26.78
CA GLU A 89 -19.68 19.39 28.06
C GLU A 89 -19.06 20.12 29.26
N ARG A 90 -17.77 20.46 29.19
CA ARG A 90 -17.11 21.31 30.20
C ARG A 90 -17.68 22.73 30.21
N LEU A 91 -18.09 23.26 29.05
CA LEU A 91 -18.79 24.56 28.97
C LEU A 91 -20.22 24.51 29.56
N THR A 92 -20.87 23.35 29.60
CA THR A 92 -22.09 23.13 30.39
C THR A 92 -21.82 22.90 31.88
N GLY A 93 -20.55 22.74 32.27
CA GLY A 93 -20.05 22.43 33.61
C GLY A 93 -20.19 23.55 34.63
N ARG A 94 -21.42 23.78 35.07
CA ARG A 94 -21.76 24.17 36.45
C ARG A 94 -21.24 23.04 37.36
N PRO A 95 -20.30 23.27 38.29
CA PRO A 95 -20.06 22.31 39.37
C PRO A 95 -21.31 22.30 40.26
N GLY A 96 -22.01 21.17 40.32
CA GLY A 96 -23.11 20.96 41.26
C GLY A 96 -24.40 21.75 40.97
N LYS A 97 -25.23 21.27 40.04
CA LYS A 97 -26.67 21.40 40.28
C LYS A 97 -27.00 20.46 41.43
N LYS A 98 -27.35 21.01 42.60
CA LYS A 98 -28.24 20.32 43.54
C LYS A 98 -29.41 19.82 42.68
N GLN A 99 -29.50 18.49 42.52
CA GLN A 99 -30.69 17.86 41.98
C GLN A 99 -31.85 18.36 42.84
N GLU A 100 -32.75 19.15 42.26
CA GLU A 100 -34.13 19.10 42.76
C GLU A 100 -34.55 17.63 42.73
N PRO A 101 -35.27 17.15 43.75
CA PRO A 101 -35.65 15.74 43.82
C PRO A 101 -36.50 15.41 42.59
N GLU A 102 -35.88 14.82 41.57
CA GLU A 102 -36.57 14.11 40.50
C GLU A 102 -37.56 13.17 41.19
N SER A 103 -38.83 13.28 40.81
CA SER A 103 -39.84 12.37 41.32
C SER A 103 -39.37 10.94 41.06
N LEU A 104 -39.65 10.01 41.98
CA LEU A 104 -39.30 8.59 41.82
C LEU A 104 -39.72 8.03 40.45
N ASN A 105 -40.75 8.61 39.85
CA ASN A 105 -41.30 8.26 38.55
C ASN A 105 -40.38 8.70 37.38
N ASP A 106 -39.73 9.86 37.47
CA ASP A 106 -38.79 10.35 36.45
C ASP A 106 -37.46 9.58 36.50
N ARG A 107 -36.97 9.24 37.69
CA ARG A 107 -35.83 8.33 37.85
C ARG A 107 -36.12 6.95 37.28
N ALA A 108 -37.31 6.39 37.53
CA ALA A 108 -37.70 5.09 36.99
C ALA A 108 -37.75 5.10 35.45
N ARG A 109 -38.29 6.17 34.85
CA ARG A 109 -38.31 6.33 33.38
C ARG A 109 -36.92 6.54 32.79
N HIS A 110 -36.06 7.30 33.46
CA HIS A 110 -34.70 7.53 33.00
C HIS A 110 -33.85 6.25 33.08
N VAL A 111 -34.02 5.45 34.13
CA VAL A 111 -33.35 4.14 34.27
C VAL A 111 -33.89 3.14 33.25
N ALA A 112 -35.20 3.14 32.98
CA ALA A 112 -35.80 2.30 31.95
C ALA A 112 -35.27 2.64 30.54
N ARG A 113 -35.15 3.94 30.20
CA ARG A 113 -34.53 4.38 28.93
C ARG A 113 -33.07 3.98 28.84
N LYS A 114 -32.26 4.21 29.88
CA LYS A 114 -30.85 3.80 29.90
C LYS A 114 -30.68 2.29 29.79
N ARG A 115 -31.60 1.49 30.36
CA ARG A 115 -31.60 0.04 30.17
C ARG A 115 -31.87 -0.34 28.73
N MET A 116 -32.86 0.29 28.08
CA MET A 116 -33.14 0.02 26.66
C MET A 116 -31.97 0.43 25.75
N GLU A 117 -31.34 1.58 25.99
CA GLU A 117 -30.12 1.99 25.26
C GLU A 117 -28.96 1.03 25.50
N ASN A 118 -28.72 0.60 26.74
CA ASN A 118 -27.65 -0.37 27.04
C ASN A 118 -27.91 -1.75 26.41
N VAL A 119 -29.18 -2.16 26.31
CA VAL A 119 -29.55 -3.42 25.63
C VAL A 119 -29.33 -3.29 24.12
N ALA A 120 -29.68 -2.16 23.51
CA ALA A 120 -29.40 -1.91 22.10
C ALA A 120 -27.88 -1.89 21.81
N LEU A 121 -27.09 -1.26 22.67
CA LEU A 121 -25.62 -1.25 22.57
C LEU A 121 -25.00 -2.65 22.72
N LEU A 122 -25.59 -3.51 23.57
CA LEU A 122 -25.14 -4.90 23.72
C LEU A 122 -25.47 -5.77 22.51
N ASP A 123 -26.63 -5.54 21.88
CA ASP A 123 -27.02 -6.23 20.65
C ASP A 123 -26.11 -5.83 19.47
N ASP A 124 -25.83 -4.53 19.34
CA ASP A 124 -24.86 -4.01 18.37
C ASP A 124 -23.44 -4.54 18.64
N ALA A 125 -23.02 -4.63 19.90
CA ALA A 125 -21.73 -5.22 20.26
C ALA A 125 -21.66 -6.71 19.90
N GLY A 126 -22.75 -7.46 20.08
CA GLY A 126 -22.86 -8.86 19.67
C GLY A 126 -22.72 -9.04 18.16
N ARG A 127 -23.41 -8.21 17.37
CA ARG A 127 -23.28 -8.19 15.91
C ARG A 127 -21.87 -7.83 15.45
N ASN A 128 -21.28 -6.79 16.01
CA ASN A 128 -19.90 -6.40 15.70
C ASN A 128 -18.91 -7.53 16.02
N MET A 129 -19.15 -8.30 17.09
CA MET A 129 -18.30 -9.44 17.45
C MET A 129 -18.45 -10.61 16.47
N GLN A 130 -19.66 -10.87 15.96
CA GLN A 130 -19.88 -11.84 14.89
C GLN A 130 -19.21 -11.42 13.58
N GLU A 131 -19.40 -10.17 13.15
CA GLU A 131 -18.74 -9.63 11.95
C GLU A 131 -17.22 -9.68 12.09
N ALA A 132 -16.67 -9.32 13.25
CA ALA A 132 -15.23 -9.42 13.50
C ALA A 132 -14.71 -10.86 13.42
N ASN A 133 -15.52 -11.84 13.84
CA ASN A 133 -15.16 -13.25 13.76
C ASN A 133 -15.20 -13.77 12.32
N GLU A 134 -16.22 -13.38 11.53
CA GLU A 134 -16.31 -13.70 10.10
C GLU A 134 -15.16 -13.08 9.30
N ILE A 135 -14.85 -11.81 9.55
CA ILE A 135 -13.68 -11.12 8.95
C ILE A 135 -12.39 -11.83 9.37
N GLY A 136 -12.27 -12.23 10.64
CA GLY A 136 -11.12 -12.98 11.14
C GLY A 136 -10.92 -14.30 10.41
N GLU A 137 -12.00 -15.06 10.21
CA GLU A 137 -11.97 -16.33 9.47
C GLU A 137 -11.62 -16.14 7.99
N GLU A 138 -12.14 -15.09 7.37
CA GLU A 138 -11.79 -14.73 5.99
C GLU A 138 -10.31 -14.37 5.87
N ILE A 139 -9.77 -13.57 6.79
CA ILE A 139 -8.34 -13.20 6.83
C ILE A 139 -7.47 -14.45 6.97
N VAL A 140 -7.81 -15.36 7.89
CA VAL A 140 -7.06 -16.62 8.07
C VAL A 140 -7.09 -17.45 6.79
N THR A 141 -8.24 -17.53 6.13
CA THR A 141 -8.39 -18.25 4.86
C THR A 141 -7.56 -17.61 3.74
N GLN A 142 -7.56 -16.28 3.64
CA GLN A 142 -6.76 -15.54 2.67
C GLN A 142 -5.25 -15.69 2.94
N LEU A 143 -4.83 -15.65 4.20
CA LEU A 143 -3.44 -15.90 4.60
C LEU A 143 -2.99 -17.33 4.25
N GLY A 144 -3.88 -18.32 4.43
CA GLY A 144 -3.65 -19.69 3.99
C GLY A 144 -3.39 -19.77 2.48
N LYS A 145 -4.28 -19.18 1.68
CA LYS A 145 -4.11 -19.12 0.20
C LYS A 145 -2.82 -18.41 -0.21
N GLN A 146 -2.46 -17.32 0.45
CA GLN A 146 -1.21 -16.61 0.18
C GLN A 146 0.02 -17.45 0.53
N ASN A 147 -0.01 -18.20 1.63
CA ASN A 147 1.07 -19.11 2.00
C ASN A 147 1.26 -20.23 0.96
N ASP A 148 0.16 -20.82 0.48
CA ASP A 148 0.20 -21.83 -0.58
C ASP A 148 0.73 -21.25 -1.90
N GLN A 149 0.35 -20.01 -2.24
CA GLN A 149 0.91 -19.31 -3.40
C GLN A 149 2.41 -19.06 -3.24
N LEU A 150 2.87 -18.63 -2.07
CA LEU A 150 4.30 -18.42 -1.79
C LEU A 150 5.09 -19.72 -1.88
N ARG A 151 4.53 -20.84 -1.39
CA ARG A 151 5.11 -22.17 -1.57
C ARG A 151 5.22 -22.53 -3.05
N GLY A 152 4.16 -22.33 -3.83
CA GLY A 152 4.19 -22.57 -5.28
C GLY A 152 5.21 -21.70 -6.02
N ILE A 153 5.36 -20.42 -5.63
CA ILE A 153 6.38 -19.52 -6.19
C ILE A 153 7.79 -20.01 -5.83
N ASN A 154 8.02 -20.45 -4.59
CA ASN A 154 9.30 -20.99 -4.17
C ASN A 154 9.69 -22.27 -4.95
N ASP A 155 8.73 -23.15 -5.20
CA ASP A 155 8.94 -24.35 -6.01
C ASP A 155 9.26 -23.98 -7.47
N MET A 156 8.57 -22.98 -8.04
CA MET A 156 8.89 -22.46 -9.37
C MET A 156 10.26 -21.82 -9.43
N ALA A 157 10.65 -21.02 -8.43
CA ALA A 157 11.96 -20.39 -8.35
C ALA A 157 13.08 -21.44 -8.32
N THR A 158 12.89 -22.50 -7.53
CA THR A 158 13.81 -23.64 -7.50
C THR A 158 13.92 -24.33 -8.87
N GLY A 159 12.80 -24.45 -9.60
CA GLY A 159 12.79 -24.96 -10.97
C GLY A 159 13.48 -24.04 -11.98
N ILE A 160 13.36 -22.72 -11.82
CA ILE A 160 14.07 -21.72 -12.64
C ILE A 160 15.57 -21.82 -12.39
N ASP A 161 16.03 -21.89 -11.14
CA ASP A 161 17.44 -22.05 -10.80
C ASP A 161 18.04 -23.32 -11.41
N ALA A 162 17.31 -24.44 -11.35
CA ALA A 162 17.72 -25.68 -12.02
C ALA A 162 17.81 -25.54 -13.54
N THR A 163 16.93 -24.73 -14.15
CA THR A 163 16.93 -24.46 -15.60
C THR A 163 18.08 -23.53 -16.00
N VAL A 164 18.35 -22.50 -15.19
CA VAL A 164 19.49 -21.59 -15.38
C VAL A 164 20.81 -22.35 -15.26
N ALA A 165 20.94 -23.23 -14.27
CA ALA A 165 22.12 -24.09 -14.13
C ALA A 165 22.36 -24.98 -15.36
N ARG A 166 21.30 -25.55 -15.94
CA ARG A 166 21.39 -26.30 -17.21
C ARG A 166 21.73 -25.38 -18.40
N GLY A 167 21.18 -24.17 -18.43
CA GLY A 167 21.51 -23.15 -19.43
C GLY A 167 22.99 -22.78 -19.43
N ASP A 168 23.57 -22.60 -18.25
CA ASP A 168 25.00 -22.34 -18.06
C ASP A 168 25.89 -23.49 -18.57
N GLU A 169 25.47 -24.74 -18.37
CA GLU A 169 26.19 -25.89 -18.94
C GLU A 169 26.16 -25.88 -20.48
N ILE A 170 25.03 -25.53 -21.08
CA ILE A 170 24.88 -25.43 -22.53
C ILE A 170 25.75 -24.28 -23.07
N LEU A 171 25.72 -23.10 -22.43
CA LEU A 171 26.57 -21.97 -22.80
C LEU A 171 28.05 -22.31 -22.69
N LYS A 172 28.47 -23.00 -21.61
CA LYS A 172 29.86 -23.48 -21.46
C LYS A 172 30.25 -24.44 -22.58
N LYS A 173 29.36 -25.33 -23.03
CA LYS A 173 29.61 -26.21 -24.18
C LYS A 173 29.73 -25.41 -25.47
N MET A 174 28.85 -24.45 -25.73
CA MET A 174 28.92 -23.57 -26.91
C MET A 174 30.23 -22.78 -26.97
N ILE A 175 30.66 -22.16 -25.85
CA ILE A 175 31.92 -21.42 -25.77
C ILE A 175 33.13 -22.34 -26.07
N LYS A 176 33.11 -23.59 -25.57
CA LYS A 176 34.16 -24.57 -25.88
C LYS A 176 34.18 -24.92 -27.36
N PHE A 177 33.02 -25.10 -28.00
CA PHE A 177 32.93 -25.34 -29.44
C PHE A 177 33.42 -24.15 -30.26
N GLU A 178 33.05 -22.92 -29.87
CA GLU A 178 33.51 -21.70 -30.53
C GLU A 178 35.04 -21.58 -30.51
N ARG A 179 35.67 -21.85 -29.35
CA ARG A 179 37.14 -21.85 -29.23
C ARG A 179 37.80 -22.90 -30.12
N LYS A 180 37.26 -24.12 -30.15
CA LYS A 180 37.77 -25.19 -31.03
C LYS A 180 37.65 -24.81 -32.49
N MET A 181 36.52 -24.22 -32.90
CA MET A 181 36.31 -23.81 -34.29
C MET A 181 37.24 -22.67 -34.70
N LYS A 182 37.47 -21.70 -33.82
CA LYS A 182 38.48 -20.64 -34.05
C LYS A 182 39.89 -21.21 -34.21
N LEU A 183 40.26 -22.20 -33.39
CA LEU A 183 41.57 -22.85 -33.46
C LEU A 183 41.74 -23.62 -34.78
N ILE A 184 40.71 -24.37 -35.21
CA ILE A 184 40.71 -25.06 -36.50
C ILE A 184 40.83 -24.06 -37.67
N LEU A 185 40.08 -22.96 -37.61
CA LEU A 185 40.15 -21.93 -38.64
C LEU A 185 41.56 -21.33 -38.73
N TRP A 186 42.19 -21.04 -37.60
CA TRP A 186 43.55 -20.50 -37.55
C TRP A 186 44.57 -21.49 -38.12
N LEU A 187 44.47 -22.78 -37.77
CA LEU A 187 45.31 -23.83 -38.36
C LEU A 187 45.15 -23.90 -39.88
N LEU A 188 43.92 -23.87 -40.39
CA LEU A 188 43.66 -23.87 -41.83
C LEU A 188 44.27 -22.64 -42.52
N THR A 189 44.17 -21.46 -41.91
CA THR A 189 44.78 -20.24 -42.43
C THR A 189 46.31 -20.36 -42.50
N VAL A 190 46.96 -20.87 -41.45
CA VAL A 190 48.43 -21.07 -41.45
C VAL A 190 48.86 -22.06 -42.53
N VAL A 191 48.14 -23.17 -42.67
CA VAL A 191 48.41 -24.16 -43.73
C VAL A 191 48.24 -23.54 -45.12
N PHE A 192 47.21 -22.72 -45.32
CA PHE A 192 46.98 -22.04 -46.60
C PHE A 192 48.11 -21.06 -46.93
N ILE A 193 48.53 -20.23 -45.97
CA ILE A 193 49.67 -19.31 -46.14
C ILE A 193 50.95 -20.10 -46.46
N GLY A 194 51.20 -21.22 -45.76
CA GLY A 194 52.33 -22.10 -46.03
C GLY A 194 52.31 -22.65 -47.46
N MET A 195 51.15 -23.12 -47.94
CA MET A 195 50.99 -23.58 -49.33
C MET A 195 51.24 -22.45 -50.34
N CYS A 196 50.72 -21.24 -50.10
CA CYS A 196 51.00 -20.08 -50.95
C CYS A 196 52.49 -19.74 -50.98
N GLY A 197 53.17 -19.79 -49.83
CA GLY A 197 54.62 -19.53 -49.75
C GLY A 197 55.45 -20.55 -50.54
N VAL A 198 55.12 -21.85 -50.42
CA VAL A 198 55.76 -22.90 -51.21
C VAL A 198 55.50 -22.72 -52.70
N ALA A 199 54.26 -22.44 -53.11
CA ALA A 199 53.92 -22.20 -54.51
C ALA A 199 54.66 -20.99 -55.08
N PHE A 200 54.76 -19.89 -54.33
CA PHE A 200 55.50 -18.70 -54.71
C PHE A 200 57.01 -18.97 -54.86
N TYR A 201 57.59 -19.72 -53.93
CA TYR A 201 59.00 -20.13 -53.99
C TYR A 201 59.29 -20.98 -55.25
N VAL A 202 58.45 -21.98 -55.52
CA VAL A 202 58.57 -22.85 -56.71
C VAL A 202 58.41 -22.02 -57.98
N TYR A 203 57.47 -21.07 -58.02
CA TYR A 203 57.27 -20.20 -59.18
C TYR A 203 58.49 -19.31 -59.43
N HIS A 204 58.95 -18.55 -58.43
CA HIS A 204 60.07 -17.62 -58.62
C HIS A 204 61.41 -18.31 -58.87
N HIS A 205 61.63 -19.51 -58.35
CA HIS A 205 62.89 -20.21 -58.54
C HIS A 205 62.95 -20.93 -59.90
N ASN A 206 61.81 -21.31 -60.48
CA ASN A 206 61.75 -22.03 -61.76
C ASN A 206 61.43 -21.14 -62.96
N VAL A 207 61.08 -19.86 -62.76
CA VAL A 207 60.89 -18.93 -63.89
C VAL A 207 62.26 -18.43 -64.36
N PRO A 208 62.67 -18.71 -65.61
CA PRO A 208 63.93 -18.23 -66.15
C PRO A 208 63.95 -16.69 -66.19
N PRO A 209 65.12 -16.05 -66.02
CA PRO A 209 65.22 -14.59 -66.03
C PRO A 209 64.66 -14.05 -67.35
N PRO A 210 63.92 -12.92 -67.32
CA PRO A 210 63.38 -12.34 -68.53
C PRO A 210 64.52 -12.04 -69.51
N ALA A 211 64.29 -12.36 -70.79
CA ALA A 211 65.29 -12.14 -71.83
C ALA A 211 65.75 -10.67 -71.81
N PRO A 212 67.07 -10.42 -71.92
CA PRO A 212 67.60 -9.06 -71.85
C PRO A 212 66.94 -8.18 -72.91
N GLN A 213 66.40 -7.04 -72.49
CA GLN A 213 65.78 -6.09 -73.42
C GLN A 213 66.85 -5.57 -74.40
N PRO A 214 66.53 -5.48 -75.70
CA PRO A 214 67.47 -4.94 -76.67
C PRO A 214 67.76 -3.47 -76.34
N SER A 215 69.06 -3.15 -76.27
CA SER A 215 69.53 -1.79 -76.01
C SER A 215 68.94 -0.82 -77.05
N PRO A 216 68.46 0.37 -76.64
CA PRO A 216 67.96 1.36 -77.58
C PRO A 216 69.09 1.80 -78.51
N GLU A 217 68.89 1.63 -79.82
CA GLU A 217 69.81 2.09 -80.85
C GLU A 217 69.88 3.62 -80.81
N SER A 218 71.09 4.14 -80.57
CA SER A 218 71.46 5.56 -80.64
C SER A 218 71.98 5.93 -82.01
#